data_AF-A0A540M2P7-F1
#
_entry.id   AF-A0A540M2P7-F1
#
_cell.length_a   1.000
_cell.length_b   1.000
_cell.length_c   1.000
_cell.angle_alpha   90.00
_cell.angle_beta   90.00
_cell.angle_gamma   90.00
#
_symmetry.space_group_name_H-M   'P 1'
#
loop_
_entity.id
_entity.type
_entity.pdbx_description
1 polymer ?
#
loop_
_entity_poly.entity_id
_entity_poly.type
_entity_poly.pdbx_seq_one_letter_code
_entity_poly.pdbx_strand_id
1 'polypeptide(L)'
;MATSNPSVCLKLLIDTKGKRVLFAEAGKDFVDFLLTILSLPLGTVIRLLSKDGMVGSLGKLYGSVESLSSTYMQPHFNKESLLKPKATATSDVGADVLHMLTIDDSSAEKSIYGCRNCCCNYSNRPIVVTDDPKATCPHCRSSITSPATFVHRSAAERTTSGEGGYVKGVVTYMIMDDLEVKPMSTISSVTMLNTFNIKDVGALEEKEVHLTMEEGVKLLRVSLQSNLVLTTVFLDKNEA
;
A
#
# COMPACT_ATOMS: atom_id res chain seq x y z
N MET A 1 -7.94 17.71 22.13
CA MET A 1 -6.70 16.94 22.34
C MET A 1 -6.03 16.82 21.00
N ALA A 2 -4.78 17.26 20.85
CA ALA A 2 -4.09 17.25 19.57
C ALA A 2 -3.95 15.79 19.08
N THR A 3 -4.62 15.44 17.99
CA THR A 3 -4.32 14.23 17.25
C THR A 3 -2.95 14.43 16.64
N SER A 4 -1.91 13.80 17.21
CA SER A 4 -0.61 13.70 16.56
C SER A 4 -0.81 13.00 15.23
N ASN A 5 -0.55 13.68 14.12
CA ASN A 5 -0.50 13.01 12.82
C ASN A 5 0.55 11.89 12.92
N PRO A 6 0.20 10.63 12.60
CA PRO A 6 1.18 9.56 12.58
C PRO A 6 2.30 9.93 11.60
N SER A 7 3.55 9.77 12.03
CA SER A 7 4.73 10.07 11.22
C SER A 7 5.77 8.98 11.41
N VAL A 8 6.35 8.47 10.32
CA VAL A 8 7.37 7.40 10.38
C VAL A 8 8.76 8.01 10.28
N CYS A 9 9.67 7.67 11.18
CA CYS A 9 11.03 8.22 11.19
C CYS A 9 11.98 7.43 10.26
N LEU A 10 12.86 8.15 9.56
CA LEU A 10 13.83 7.64 8.60
C LEU A 10 15.17 8.35 8.82
N LYS A 11 16.29 7.63 8.69
CA LYS A 11 17.61 8.24 8.69
C LYS A 11 18.22 8.17 7.30
N LEU A 12 18.45 9.32 6.69
CA LEU A 12 19.04 9.42 5.37
C LEU A 12 20.57 9.50 5.48
N LEU A 13 21.27 8.74 4.64
CA LEU A 13 22.69 8.97 4.36
C LEU A 13 22.83 9.75 3.05
N ILE A 14 23.30 10.99 3.15
CA ILE A 14 23.34 11.96 2.06
C ILE A 14 24.77 12.17 1.60
N ASP A 15 25.00 12.11 0.29
CA ASP A 15 26.22 12.61 -0.34
C ASP A 15 26.06 14.12 -0.60
N THR A 16 26.69 14.95 0.23
CA THR A 16 26.54 16.41 0.15
C THR A 16 27.18 17.01 -1.11
N LYS A 17 28.22 16.36 -1.66
CA LYS A 17 28.87 16.78 -2.91
C LYS A 17 28.00 16.42 -4.12
N GLY A 18 27.45 15.21 -4.13
CA GLY A 18 26.53 14.73 -5.15
C GLY A 18 25.10 15.27 -5.03
N LYS A 19 24.76 15.89 -3.88
CA LYS A 19 23.41 16.39 -3.52
C LYS A 19 22.33 15.32 -3.70
N ARG A 20 22.61 14.10 -3.24
CA ARG A 20 21.70 12.95 -3.39
C ARG A 20 21.67 12.11 -2.11
N VAL A 21 20.56 11.43 -1.92
CA VAL A 21 20.43 10.36 -0.92
C VAL A 21 21.09 9.11 -1.49
N LEU A 22 21.97 8.47 -0.72
CA LEU A 22 22.56 7.19 -1.09
C LEU A 22 21.64 6.04 -0.71
N PHE A 23 21.15 6.08 0.53
CA PHE A 23 20.10 5.21 1.05
C PHE A 23 19.50 5.81 2.32
N ALA A 24 18.33 5.33 2.72
CA ALA A 24 17.73 5.53 4.02
C ALA A 24 17.85 4.27 4.87
N GLU A 25 18.10 4.45 6.16
CA GLU A 25 17.91 3.44 7.20
C GLU A 25 16.50 3.63 7.79
N ALA A 26 15.68 2.58 7.74
CA ALA A 26 14.33 2.62 8.29
C ALA A 26 13.90 1.31 8.96
N GLY A 27 13.00 1.44 9.92
CA GLY A 27 12.35 0.31 10.56
C GLY A 27 11.21 -0.28 9.71
N LYS A 28 10.57 -1.32 10.27
CA LYS A 28 9.46 -2.05 9.65
C LYS A 28 8.32 -1.14 9.16
N ASP A 29 7.94 -0.11 9.91
CA ASP A 29 6.76 0.70 9.59
C ASP A 29 6.87 1.38 8.22
N PHE A 30 8.05 1.88 7.88
CA PHE A 30 8.29 2.48 6.56
C PHE A 30 8.31 1.44 5.44
N VAL A 31 8.89 0.27 5.71
CA VAL A 31 8.95 -0.80 4.70
C VAL A 31 7.56 -1.36 4.44
N ASP A 32 6.76 -1.56 5.49
CA ASP A 32 5.37 -1.96 5.37
C ASP A 32 4.54 -0.91 4.61
N PHE A 33 4.85 0.39 4.77
CA PHE A 33 4.31 1.46 3.94
C PHE A 33 4.64 1.28 2.45
N LEU A 34 5.91 1.09 2.11
CA LEU A 34 6.33 0.88 0.73
C LEU A 34 5.67 -0.36 0.11
N LEU A 35 5.61 -1.46 0.86
CA LEU A 35 5.00 -2.69 0.39
C LEU A 35 3.47 -2.57 0.28
N THR A 36 2.83 -1.74 1.11
CA THR A 36 1.40 -1.43 0.99
C THR A 36 1.06 -0.75 -0.32
N ILE A 37 1.94 0.09 -0.87
CA ILE A 37 1.74 0.74 -2.19
C ILE A 37 1.46 -0.31 -3.28
N LEU A 38 2.14 -1.47 -3.22
CA LEU A 38 1.96 -2.56 -4.20
C LEU A 38 0.57 -3.22 -4.13
N SER A 39 -0.13 -3.07 -3.01
CA SER A 39 -1.48 -3.61 -2.81
C SER A 39 -2.60 -2.63 -3.12
N LEU A 40 -2.27 -1.35 -3.38
CA LEU A 40 -3.28 -0.33 -3.65
C LEU A 40 -3.90 -0.56 -5.03
N PRO A 41 -5.24 -0.62 -5.12
CA PRO A 41 -5.89 -0.58 -6.42
C PRO A 41 -5.55 0.72 -7.15
N LEU A 42 -5.35 0.64 -8.47
CA LEU A 42 -4.93 1.80 -9.27
C LEU A 42 -5.91 3.00 -9.15
N GLY A 43 -7.22 2.75 -9.01
CA GLY A 43 -8.21 3.80 -8.75
C GLY A 43 -7.95 4.55 -7.45
N THR A 44 -7.46 3.88 -6.41
CA THR A 44 -7.03 4.51 -5.15
C THR A 44 -5.79 5.35 -5.37
N VAL A 45 -4.77 4.84 -6.07
CA VAL A 45 -3.55 5.60 -6.38
C VAL A 45 -3.87 6.91 -7.10
N ILE A 46 -4.69 6.86 -8.15
CA ILE A 46 -5.09 8.06 -8.90
C ILE A 46 -5.87 9.04 -8.01
N ARG A 47 -6.72 8.53 -7.11
CA ARG A 47 -7.45 9.35 -6.14
C ARG A 47 -6.52 10.04 -5.14
N LEU A 48 -5.53 9.33 -4.61
CA LEU A 48 -4.53 9.87 -3.67
C LEU A 48 -3.66 10.93 -4.32
N LEU A 49 -3.23 10.70 -5.56
CA LEU A 49 -2.40 11.65 -6.31
C LEU A 49 -3.21 12.81 -6.90
N SER A 50 -4.55 12.78 -6.80
CA SER A 50 -5.48 13.59 -7.58
C SER A 50 -5.36 13.38 -9.10
N LYS A 51 -6.39 13.79 -9.85
CA LYS A 51 -6.40 13.65 -11.32
C LYS A 51 -5.28 14.43 -11.99
N ASP A 52 -5.00 15.63 -11.48
CA ASP A 52 -4.01 16.56 -12.03
C ASP A 52 -2.59 16.26 -11.53
N GLY A 53 -2.45 15.61 -10.37
CA GLY A 53 -1.17 15.15 -9.87
C GLY A 53 -0.72 13.81 -10.45
N MET A 54 -1.62 13.05 -11.09
CA MET A 54 -1.32 11.76 -11.71
C MET A 54 -0.46 11.90 -12.97
N VAL A 55 0.47 10.96 -13.16
CA VAL A 55 1.37 10.92 -14.30
C VAL A 55 0.70 10.29 -15.52
N GLY A 56 0.99 10.83 -16.69
CA GLY A 56 0.51 10.28 -17.96
C GLY A 56 -0.99 10.50 -18.19
N SER A 57 -1.66 9.55 -18.82
CA SER A 57 -3.08 9.67 -19.23
C SER A 57 -4.08 9.09 -18.23
N LEU A 58 -3.62 8.42 -17.17
CA LEU A 58 -4.51 7.72 -16.23
C LEU A 58 -5.40 8.68 -15.42
N GLY A 59 -4.92 9.88 -15.09
CA GLY A 59 -5.73 10.92 -14.47
C GLY A 59 -6.91 11.35 -15.35
N LYS A 60 -6.67 11.49 -16.67
CA LYS A 60 -7.72 11.78 -17.67
C LYS A 60 -8.72 10.63 -17.81
N LEU A 61 -8.24 9.39 -17.82
CA LEU A 61 -9.11 8.22 -17.85
C LEU A 61 -10.02 8.18 -16.60
N TYR A 62 -9.45 8.38 -15.41
CA TYR A 62 -10.22 8.46 -14.17
C TYR A 62 -11.27 9.58 -14.22
N GLY A 63 -10.88 10.79 -14.66
CA GLY A 63 -11.80 11.91 -14.85
C GLY A 63 -12.90 11.65 -15.89
N SER A 64 -12.59 10.92 -16.96
CA SER A 64 -13.60 10.52 -17.96
C SER A 64 -14.63 9.56 -17.38
N VAL A 65 -14.18 8.57 -16.60
CA VAL A 65 -15.09 7.65 -15.90
C VAL A 65 -15.95 8.46 -14.94
N GLU A 66 -15.36 9.34 -14.12
CA GLU A 66 -16.07 10.18 -13.15
C GLU A 66 -17.10 11.15 -13.76
N SER A 67 -16.85 11.67 -14.96
CA SER A 67 -17.80 12.54 -15.68
C SER A 67 -18.86 11.79 -16.49
N LEU A 68 -18.61 10.51 -16.84
CA LEU A 68 -19.54 9.73 -17.67
C LEU A 68 -20.89 9.50 -16.99
N SER A 69 -21.98 9.85 -17.69
CA SER A 69 -23.35 9.62 -17.20
C SER A 69 -23.65 8.15 -16.99
N SER A 70 -24.43 7.83 -15.95
CA SER A 70 -24.89 6.46 -15.64
C SER A 70 -25.70 5.83 -16.77
N THR A 71 -26.31 6.62 -17.66
CA THR A 71 -27.05 6.14 -18.83
C THR A 71 -26.18 5.33 -19.79
N TYR A 72 -24.86 5.58 -19.82
CA TYR A 72 -23.91 4.85 -20.65
C TYR A 72 -23.31 3.62 -19.95
N MET A 73 -23.65 3.38 -18.68
CA MET A 73 -23.14 2.27 -17.89
C MET A 73 -24.11 1.09 -17.96
N GLN A 74 -23.58 -0.12 -17.75
CA GLN A 74 -24.42 -1.31 -17.64
C GLN A 74 -25.38 -1.18 -16.44
N PRO A 75 -26.63 -1.67 -16.57
CA PRO A 75 -27.54 -1.76 -15.44
C PRO A 75 -26.87 -2.45 -14.25
N HIS A 76 -27.05 -1.91 -13.04
CA HIS A 76 -26.44 -2.40 -11.79
C HIS A 76 -24.93 -2.19 -11.62
N PHE A 77 -24.23 -1.56 -12.57
CA PHE A 77 -22.84 -1.16 -12.35
C PHE A 77 -22.73 0.02 -11.38
N ASN A 78 -22.02 -0.16 -10.27
CA ASN A 78 -21.71 0.92 -9.35
C ASN A 78 -20.39 1.58 -9.72
N LYS A 79 -20.46 2.81 -10.23
CA LYS A 79 -19.29 3.61 -10.61
C LYS A 79 -18.31 3.85 -9.45
N GLU A 80 -18.81 3.99 -8.23
CA GLU A 80 -17.97 4.21 -7.05
C GLU A 80 -17.08 3.00 -6.74
N SER A 81 -17.47 1.78 -7.13
CA SER A 81 -16.62 0.59 -6.88
C SER A 81 -15.33 0.61 -7.71
N LEU A 82 -15.33 1.31 -8.84
CA LEU A 82 -14.17 1.48 -9.72
C LEU A 82 -13.33 2.70 -9.34
N LEU A 83 -13.99 3.81 -8.99
CA LEU A 83 -13.33 5.08 -8.63
C LEU A 83 -12.80 5.09 -7.20
N LYS A 84 -13.48 4.38 -6.30
CA LYS A 84 -13.15 4.25 -4.87
C LYS A 84 -13.16 2.76 -4.49
N PRO A 85 -12.29 1.96 -5.11
CA PRO A 85 -12.21 0.54 -4.80
C PRO A 85 -11.81 0.40 -3.32
N LYS A 86 -12.56 -0.43 -2.59
CA LYS A 86 -12.19 -0.77 -1.22
C LYS A 86 -10.89 -1.55 -1.26
N ALA A 87 -9.81 -0.95 -0.76
CA ALA A 87 -8.58 -1.68 -0.54
C ALA A 87 -8.90 -2.82 0.44
N THR A 88 -8.74 -4.06 -0.01
CA THR A 88 -8.78 -5.19 0.91
C THR A 88 -7.48 -5.14 1.68
N ALA A 89 -7.52 -4.68 2.93
CA ALA A 89 -6.42 -4.91 3.85
C ALA A 89 -6.28 -6.44 3.97
N THR A 90 -5.31 -7.01 3.25
CA THR A 90 -4.96 -8.41 3.40
C THR A 90 -4.32 -8.54 4.77
N SER A 91 -5.09 -9.07 5.73
CA SER A 91 -4.75 -9.22 7.16
C SER A 91 -4.49 -7.91 7.92
N ASP A 92 -4.53 -7.99 9.26
CA ASP A 92 -4.21 -6.96 10.28
C ASP A 92 -2.81 -6.29 10.12
N VAL A 93 -2.14 -6.52 9.00
CA VAL A 93 -0.74 -6.28 8.69
C VAL A 93 -0.52 -4.90 8.06
N GLY A 94 -1.44 -4.43 7.22
CA GLY A 94 -1.34 -3.15 6.51
C GLY A 94 -2.38 -2.12 6.93
N ALA A 95 -3.27 -2.44 7.87
CA ALA A 95 -4.41 -1.60 8.23
C ALA A 95 -4.00 -0.21 8.73
N ASP A 96 -3.01 -0.13 9.62
CA ASP A 96 -2.56 1.15 10.20
C ASP A 96 -1.94 2.07 9.14
N VAL A 97 -1.25 1.49 8.16
CA VAL A 97 -0.56 2.23 7.10
C VAL A 97 -1.49 2.58 5.94
N LEU A 98 -2.46 1.72 5.65
CA LEU A 98 -3.59 2.06 4.79
C LEU A 98 -4.46 3.13 5.44
N HIS A 99 -4.61 3.18 6.76
CA HIS A 99 -5.27 4.29 7.45
C HIS A 99 -4.51 5.61 7.28
N MET A 100 -3.16 5.58 7.20
CA MET A 100 -2.38 6.78 6.86
C MET A 100 -2.63 7.29 5.44
N LEU A 101 -2.89 6.40 4.48
CA LEU A 101 -3.09 6.79 3.08
C LEU A 101 -4.55 6.98 2.70
N THR A 102 -5.47 6.20 3.29
CA THR A 102 -6.88 6.15 2.93
C THR A 102 -7.75 6.57 4.09
N ILE A 103 -8.29 7.79 4.01
CA ILE A 103 -9.34 8.29 4.89
C ILE A 103 -10.67 7.64 4.45
N ASP A 104 -10.82 6.33 4.64
CA ASP A 104 -12.10 5.65 4.41
C ASP A 104 -12.39 4.71 5.60
N ASP A 105 -13.24 5.19 6.51
CA ASP A 105 -13.62 4.59 7.80
C ASP A 105 -14.62 3.41 7.66
N SER A 106 -14.43 2.59 6.62
CA SER A 106 -15.35 1.50 6.27
C SER A 106 -14.75 0.15 6.64
N SER A 107 -14.53 -0.07 7.93
CA SER A 107 -14.41 -1.40 8.55
C SER A 107 -15.78 -2.11 8.56
N ALA A 108 -16.39 -2.25 7.39
CA ALA A 108 -17.46 -3.21 7.23
C ALA A 108 -16.76 -4.52 6.87
N GLU A 109 -16.65 -5.44 7.84
CA GLU A 109 -16.30 -6.83 7.57
C GLU A 109 -17.05 -7.26 6.31
N LYS A 110 -16.31 -7.65 5.26
CA LYS A 110 -16.93 -8.19 4.06
C LYS A 110 -17.63 -9.48 4.45
N SER A 111 -18.95 -9.42 4.61
CA SER A 111 -19.76 -10.59 4.85
C SER A 111 -19.69 -11.48 3.61
N ILE A 112 -19.05 -12.64 3.75
CA ILE A 112 -19.10 -13.68 2.72
C ILE A 112 -20.38 -14.47 2.95
N TYR A 113 -21.03 -14.87 1.87
CA TYR A 113 -22.21 -15.73 1.90
C TYR A 113 -21.91 -17.03 1.16
N GLY A 114 -22.38 -18.14 1.69
CA GLY A 114 -22.25 -19.48 1.11
C GLY A 114 -23.60 -20.08 0.74
N CYS A 115 -23.62 -20.97 -0.25
CA CYS A 115 -24.85 -21.62 -0.68
C CYS A 115 -25.16 -22.87 0.16
N ARG A 116 -26.12 -22.79 1.10
CA ARG A 116 -26.53 -23.94 1.93
C ARG A 116 -27.01 -25.15 1.10
N ASN A 117 -27.80 -24.93 0.05
CA ASN A 117 -28.34 -26.03 -0.77
C ASN A 117 -27.28 -26.86 -1.52
N CYS A 118 -26.10 -26.28 -1.76
CA CYS A 118 -24.98 -26.98 -2.37
C CYS A 118 -24.02 -27.58 -1.34
N CYS A 119 -24.01 -27.07 -0.10
CA CYS A 119 -23.20 -27.63 0.99
C CYS A 119 -23.73 -28.96 1.54
N CYS A 120 -25.01 -29.29 1.31
CA CYS A 120 -25.68 -30.40 2.00
C CYS A 120 -25.96 -31.63 1.12
N ASN A 121 -25.70 -31.56 -0.19
CA ASN A 121 -25.95 -32.68 -1.10
C ASN A 121 -24.64 -33.39 -1.43
N TYR A 122 -24.57 -34.70 -1.15
CA TYR A 122 -23.48 -35.68 -1.32
C TYR A 122 -22.81 -35.76 -2.71
N SER A 123 -23.01 -34.77 -3.58
CA SER A 123 -22.31 -34.63 -4.84
C SER A 123 -20.98 -33.91 -4.64
N ASN A 124 -19.92 -34.44 -5.25
CA ASN A 124 -18.55 -33.95 -5.30
C ASN A 124 -18.39 -32.54 -5.95
N ARG A 125 -19.23 -31.57 -5.57
CA ARG A 125 -19.34 -30.23 -6.17
C ARG A 125 -18.68 -29.19 -5.28
N PRO A 126 -18.02 -28.17 -5.85
CA PRO A 126 -17.42 -27.09 -5.09
C PRO A 126 -18.47 -26.24 -4.37
N ILE A 127 -18.14 -25.78 -3.15
CA ILE A 127 -18.94 -24.81 -2.41
C ILE A 127 -18.87 -23.47 -3.14
N VAL A 128 -20.04 -22.89 -3.43
CA VAL A 128 -20.13 -21.55 -4.01
C VAL A 128 -20.24 -20.53 -2.90
N VAL A 129 -19.33 -19.55 -2.92
CA VAL A 129 -19.31 -18.39 -2.03
C VAL A 129 -19.38 -17.10 -2.84
N THR A 130 -19.89 -16.03 -2.23
CA THR A 130 -20.08 -14.71 -2.83
C THR A 130 -19.93 -13.64 -1.76
N ASP A 131 -19.54 -12.42 -2.13
CA ASP A 131 -19.64 -11.21 -1.29
C ASP A 131 -20.90 -10.39 -1.60
N ASP A 132 -21.70 -10.80 -2.60
CA ASP A 132 -23.01 -10.23 -2.91
C ASP A 132 -24.16 -11.10 -2.35
N PRO A 133 -24.92 -10.64 -1.33
CA PRO A 133 -26.05 -11.39 -0.76
C PRO A 133 -27.23 -11.57 -1.74
N LYS A 134 -27.23 -10.85 -2.87
CA LYS A 134 -28.24 -10.99 -3.94
C LYS A 134 -27.83 -12.02 -4.98
N ALA A 135 -26.62 -12.57 -4.91
CA ALA A 135 -26.16 -13.55 -5.87
C ALA A 135 -26.98 -14.84 -5.80
N THR A 136 -27.17 -15.44 -6.97
CA THR A 136 -27.89 -16.71 -7.12
C THR A 136 -26.89 -17.81 -7.42
N CYS A 137 -27.03 -18.96 -6.75
CA CYS A 137 -26.13 -20.08 -6.95
C CYS A 137 -26.25 -20.64 -8.39
N PRO A 138 -25.14 -20.78 -9.13
CA PRO A 138 -25.15 -21.28 -10.50
C PRO A 138 -25.57 -22.76 -10.59
N HIS A 139 -25.50 -23.49 -9.48
CA HIS A 139 -25.78 -24.93 -9.44
C HIS A 139 -27.22 -25.25 -9.03
N CYS A 140 -27.74 -24.64 -7.96
CA CYS A 140 -29.07 -24.94 -7.43
C CYS A 140 -30.09 -23.82 -7.63
N ARG A 141 -29.68 -22.70 -8.25
CA ARG A 141 -30.51 -21.51 -8.49
C ARG A 141 -31.13 -20.89 -7.23
N SER A 142 -30.66 -21.28 -6.06
CA SER A 142 -31.11 -20.73 -4.78
C SER A 142 -30.32 -19.46 -4.45
N SER A 143 -30.96 -18.52 -3.75
CA SER A 143 -30.30 -17.30 -3.26
C SER A 143 -29.16 -17.66 -2.30
N ILE A 144 -28.00 -17.02 -2.44
CA ILE A 144 -26.83 -17.23 -1.59
C ILE A 144 -26.87 -16.23 -0.42
N THR A 145 -27.73 -16.46 0.56
CA THR A 145 -27.96 -15.53 1.69
C THR A 145 -27.35 -15.98 3.01
N SER A 146 -26.74 -17.16 3.05
CA SER A 146 -26.27 -17.75 4.31
C SER A 146 -24.88 -17.21 4.64
N PRO A 147 -24.68 -16.55 5.79
CA PRO A 147 -23.38 -16.04 6.17
C PRO A 147 -22.34 -17.16 6.24
N ALA A 148 -21.16 -16.92 5.69
CA ALA A 148 -19.99 -17.75 5.77
C ALA A 148 -18.88 -16.96 6.48
N THR A 149 -18.21 -17.61 7.41
CA THR A 149 -17.07 -17.01 8.09
C THR A 149 -15.83 -17.16 7.21
N PHE A 150 -15.28 -16.04 6.78
CA PHE A 150 -13.95 -16.04 6.19
C PHE A 150 -12.91 -16.09 7.30
N VAL A 151 -12.31 -17.26 7.50
CA VAL A 151 -11.22 -17.39 8.46
C VAL A 151 -9.92 -17.06 7.73
N HIS A 152 -9.39 -15.87 7.97
CA HIS A 152 -8.00 -15.57 7.61
C HIS A 152 -7.08 -16.54 8.37
N ARG A 153 -5.95 -16.96 7.77
CA ARG A 153 -5.02 -17.94 8.38
C ARG A 153 -4.81 -17.61 9.88
N SER A 154 -5.15 -18.59 10.71
CA SER A 154 -5.28 -18.44 12.17
C SER A 154 -4.03 -17.83 12.80
N ALA A 155 -4.28 -16.87 13.70
CA ALA A 155 -3.32 -16.34 14.66
C ALA A 155 -2.63 -17.41 15.53
N ALA A 156 -3.10 -18.66 15.53
CA ALA A 156 -2.58 -19.73 16.39
C ALA A 156 -1.19 -20.26 16.01
N GLU A 157 -0.68 -19.96 14.81
CA GLU A 157 0.75 -20.21 14.48
C GLU A 157 1.67 -19.06 14.91
N ARG A 158 1.15 -18.00 15.56
CA ARG A 158 1.95 -16.93 16.18
C ARG A 158 2.60 -17.41 17.49
N THR A 159 3.36 -18.49 17.45
CA THR A 159 4.25 -18.84 18.56
C THR A 159 5.53 -18.01 18.43
N THR A 160 5.71 -17.11 19.40
CA THR A 160 6.82 -16.17 19.63
C THR A 160 6.76 -14.84 18.84
N SER A 161 6.58 -13.73 19.57
CA SER A 161 6.58 -12.31 19.13
C SER A 161 5.59 -11.93 18.01
N GLY A 162 4.34 -11.66 18.38
CA GLY A 162 3.30 -11.19 17.47
C GLY A 162 3.51 -9.76 16.95
N GLU A 163 4.31 -9.60 15.91
CA GLU A 163 4.30 -8.40 15.06
C GLU A 163 3.56 -8.74 13.76
N GLY A 164 2.37 -8.15 13.56
CA GLY A 164 1.75 -8.10 12.23
C GLY A 164 2.52 -7.13 11.33
N GLY A 165 2.57 -7.36 10.03
CA GLY A 165 3.39 -6.60 9.09
C GLY A 165 3.81 -7.44 7.89
N TYR A 166 4.37 -6.81 6.86
CA TYR A 166 4.98 -7.55 5.75
C TYR A 166 6.38 -8.03 6.15
N VAL A 167 7.09 -7.24 6.96
CA VAL A 167 8.48 -7.51 7.37
C VAL A 167 8.65 -7.56 8.89
N LYS A 168 9.78 -8.09 9.36
CA LYS A 168 10.09 -8.24 10.80
C LYS A 168 10.48 -6.89 11.42
N GLY A 169 9.98 -6.57 12.61
CA GLY A 169 10.21 -5.28 13.29
C GLY A 169 11.57 -5.17 13.98
N VAL A 170 12.13 -6.29 14.41
CA VAL A 170 13.47 -6.36 15.02
C VAL A 170 14.64 -6.18 14.04
N VAL A 171 14.34 -5.92 12.76
CA VAL A 171 15.33 -5.75 11.68
C VAL A 171 15.23 -4.34 11.15
N THR A 172 16.39 -3.71 10.93
CA THR A 172 16.49 -2.46 10.19
C THR A 172 16.71 -2.73 8.72
N TYR A 173 16.16 -1.89 7.86
CA TYR A 173 16.23 -2.02 6.41
C TYR A 173 16.98 -0.84 5.80
N MET A 174 17.70 -1.12 4.72
CA MET A 174 18.27 -0.17 3.79
C MET A 174 17.28 0.06 2.65
N ILE A 175 16.94 1.32 2.38
CA ILE A 175 16.07 1.72 1.29
C ILE A 175 16.86 2.62 0.36
N MET A 176 17.08 2.17 -0.86
CA MET A 176 17.81 2.92 -1.89
C MET A 176 16.97 4.10 -2.40
N ASP A 177 17.60 5.05 -3.11
CA ASP A 177 16.92 6.23 -3.66
C ASP A 177 15.78 5.85 -4.63
N ASP A 178 15.87 4.70 -5.28
CA ASP A 178 14.86 4.12 -6.18
C ASP A 178 13.83 3.23 -5.45
N LEU A 179 13.82 3.28 -4.11
CA LEU A 179 12.98 2.50 -3.20
C LEU A 179 13.30 0.99 -3.16
N GLU A 180 14.43 0.53 -3.70
CA GLU A 180 14.87 -0.85 -3.50
C GLU A 180 15.11 -1.12 -2.01
N VAL A 181 14.46 -2.15 -1.45
CA VAL A 181 14.55 -2.51 -0.03
C VAL A 181 15.48 -3.70 0.17
N LYS A 182 16.46 -3.56 1.07
CA LYS A 182 17.41 -4.61 1.48
C LYS A 182 17.51 -4.68 3.01
N PRO A 183 17.80 -5.84 3.61
CA PRO A 183 18.17 -5.89 5.02
C PRO A 183 19.42 -5.04 5.29
N MET A 184 19.41 -4.26 6.37
CA MET A 184 20.55 -3.43 6.72
C MET A 184 21.70 -4.30 7.23
N SER A 185 22.90 -4.04 6.72
CA SER A 185 24.13 -4.69 7.17
C SER A 185 25.27 -3.69 7.06
N THR A 186 26.08 -3.57 8.12
CA THR A 186 27.22 -2.65 8.13
C THR A 186 28.18 -2.95 6.99
N ILE A 187 28.46 -4.23 6.70
CA ILE A 187 29.35 -4.64 5.61
C ILE A 187 28.73 -4.26 4.25
N SER A 188 27.42 -4.48 4.07
CA SER A 188 26.71 -4.09 2.85
C SER A 188 26.71 -2.57 2.66
N SER A 189 26.54 -1.80 3.74
CA SER A 189 26.54 -0.34 3.72
C SER A 189 27.90 0.22 3.30
N VAL A 190 28.99 -0.31 3.86
CA VAL A 190 30.35 0.06 3.46
C VAL A 190 30.63 -0.32 2.00
N THR A 191 30.16 -1.50 1.57
CA THR A 191 30.28 -1.94 0.17
C THR A 191 29.48 -1.01 -0.78
N MET A 192 28.35 -0.49 -0.32
CA MET A 192 27.53 0.45 -1.06
C MET A 192 28.24 1.79 -1.28
N LEU A 193 29.00 2.28 -0.29
CA LEU A 193 29.82 3.50 -0.45
C LEU A 193 30.84 3.36 -1.59
N ASN A 194 31.50 2.19 -1.69
CA ASN A 194 32.40 1.91 -2.81
C ASN A 194 31.65 1.84 -4.15
N THR A 195 30.46 1.22 -4.16
CA THR A 195 29.61 1.13 -5.35
C THR A 195 29.20 2.52 -5.87
N PHE A 196 28.93 3.45 -4.95
CA PHE A 196 28.66 4.85 -5.28
C PHE A 196 29.90 5.71 -5.51
N ASN A 197 31.11 5.11 -5.49
CA ASN A 197 32.39 5.78 -5.69
C ASN A 197 32.65 6.91 -4.67
N ILE A 198 32.20 6.73 -3.42
CA ILE A 198 32.45 7.66 -2.32
C ILE A 198 33.87 7.42 -1.79
N LYS A 199 34.75 8.40 -2.00
CA LYS A 199 36.16 8.35 -1.56
C LYS A 199 36.41 9.14 -0.27
N ASP A 200 35.53 10.09 0.03
CA ASP A 200 35.64 11.01 1.15
C ASP A 200 34.38 10.90 1.99
N VAL A 201 34.46 10.12 3.07
CA VAL A 201 33.36 9.90 4.01
C VAL A 201 33.02 11.18 4.77
N GLY A 202 33.95 12.14 4.88
CA GLY A 202 33.69 13.43 5.52
C GLY A 202 32.69 14.30 4.75
N ALA A 203 32.38 13.94 3.50
CA ALA A 203 31.34 14.57 2.69
C ALA A 203 29.95 13.93 2.85
N LEU A 204 29.82 12.90 3.70
CA LEU A 204 28.54 12.27 3.99
C LEU A 204 27.86 12.93 5.19
N GLU A 205 26.54 13.05 5.12
CA GLU A 205 25.70 13.60 6.18
C GLU A 205 24.61 12.59 6.56
N GLU A 206 24.45 12.33 7.85
CA GLU A 206 23.26 11.65 8.39
C GLU A 206 22.20 12.72 8.67
N LYS A 207 21.00 12.52 8.15
CA LYS A 207 19.86 13.40 8.39
C LYS A 207 18.62 12.60 8.76
N GLU A 208 18.09 12.86 9.95
CA GLU A 208 16.79 12.32 10.35
C GLU A 208 15.66 13.11 9.67
N VAL A 209 14.73 12.38 9.07
CA VAL A 209 13.51 12.94 8.47
C VAL A 209 12.30 12.13 8.95
N HIS A 210 11.14 12.75 8.87
CA HIS A 210 9.88 12.08 9.16
C HIS A 210 9.13 11.92 7.84
N LEU A 211 8.29 10.91 7.76
CA LEU A 211 7.34 10.71 6.67
C LEU A 211 5.95 11.05 7.19
N THR A 212 5.39 12.16 6.74
CA THR A 212 3.99 12.53 6.92
C THR A 212 3.12 11.98 5.78
N MET A 213 1.81 12.20 5.88
CA MET A 213 0.87 11.83 4.81
C MET A 213 1.20 12.57 3.50
N GLU A 214 1.53 13.86 3.57
CA GLU A 214 1.89 14.69 2.43
C GLU A 214 3.16 14.17 1.75
N GLU A 215 4.20 13.85 2.54
CA GLU A 215 5.44 13.26 2.03
C GLU A 215 5.20 11.87 1.46
N GLY A 216 4.30 11.08 2.05
CA GLY A 216 3.88 9.77 1.52
C GLY A 216 3.21 9.86 0.15
N VAL A 217 2.31 10.84 -0.05
CA VAL A 217 1.67 11.10 -1.35
C VAL A 217 2.71 11.62 -2.36
N LYS A 218 3.62 12.50 -1.94
CA LYS A 218 4.72 12.99 -2.78
C LYS A 218 5.65 11.84 -3.20
N LEU A 219 6.03 10.96 -2.27
CA LEU A 219 6.84 9.78 -2.51
C LEU A 219 6.17 8.85 -3.53
N LEU A 220 4.88 8.58 -3.37
CA LEU A 220 4.09 7.79 -4.33
C LEU A 220 4.05 8.44 -5.72
N ARG A 221 3.96 9.77 -5.79
CA ARG A 221 3.96 10.49 -7.07
C ARG A 221 5.30 10.37 -7.79
N VAL A 222 6.38 10.64 -7.07
CA VAL A 222 7.74 10.67 -7.62
C VAL A 222 8.18 9.27 -8.05
N SER A 223 7.79 8.22 -7.31
CA SER A 223 8.11 6.83 -7.67
C SER A 223 7.52 6.37 -9.00
N LEU A 224 6.44 7.01 -9.47
CA LEU A 224 5.86 6.77 -10.80
C LEU A 224 6.58 7.54 -11.92
N GLN A 225 7.48 8.47 -11.60
CA GLN A 225 8.13 9.38 -12.54
C GLN A 225 9.64 9.16 -12.65
N SER A 226 10.30 8.77 -11.55
CA SER A 226 11.74 8.81 -11.40
C SER A 226 12.24 7.76 -10.42
N ASN A 227 13.51 7.39 -10.57
CA ASN A 227 14.25 6.53 -9.64
C ASN A 227 15.01 7.34 -8.56
N LEU A 228 14.92 8.67 -8.56
CA LEU A 228 15.57 9.54 -7.56
C LEU A 228 14.56 9.97 -6.48
N VAL A 229 13.87 8.99 -5.88
CA VAL A 229 12.67 9.24 -5.09
C VAL A 229 12.99 9.93 -3.77
N LEU A 230 13.87 9.36 -2.95
CA LEU A 230 14.22 9.91 -1.64
C LEU A 230 14.92 11.27 -1.78
N THR A 231 15.79 11.41 -2.77
CA THR A 231 16.45 12.67 -3.13
C THR A 231 15.42 13.75 -3.45
N THR A 232 14.49 13.48 -4.36
CA THR A 232 13.47 14.46 -4.77
C THR A 232 12.49 14.78 -3.64
N VAL A 233 12.11 13.79 -2.82
CA VAL A 233 11.14 13.99 -1.74
C VAL A 233 11.74 14.84 -0.62
N PHE A 234 12.96 14.51 -0.17
CA PHE A 234 13.54 15.05 1.07
C PHE A 234 14.65 16.10 0.89
N LEU A 235 15.25 16.21 -0.31
CA LEU A 235 16.32 17.19 -0.58
C LEU A 235 15.88 18.30 -1.54
N ASP A 236 15.02 18.01 -2.52
CA ASP A 236 14.55 19.03 -3.46
C ASP A 236 13.52 19.97 -2.82
N LYS A 237 13.87 21.25 -2.76
CA LYS A 237 13.04 22.34 -2.21
C LYS A 237 12.06 22.96 -3.22
N ASN A 238 11.93 22.39 -4.42
CA ASN A 238 11.31 23.06 -5.58
C ASN A 238 9.86 22.69 -5.88
N GLU A 239 9.14 22.01 -4.98
CA GLU A 239 7.68 21.87 -5.09
C GLU A 239 7.04 22.25 -3.75
N ALA A 240 6.77 23.55 -3.59
CA ALA A 240 5.84 24.14 -2.62
C ALA A 240 4.83 24.98 -3.39
#